data_AF-A0A7D5RG95-F1
#
_entry.id   AF-A0A7D5RG95-F1
#
_cell.length_a   1.000
_cell.length_b   1.000
_cell.length_c   1.000
_cell.angle_alpha   90.00
_cell.angle_beta   90.00
_cell.angle_gamma   90.00
#
_symmetry.space_group_name_H-M   'P 1'
#
loop_
_entity.id
_entity.type
_entity.pdbx_description
1 polymer ?
#
loop_
_entity_poly.entity_id
_entity_poly.type
_entity_poly.pdbx_seq_one_letter_code
_entity_poly.pdbx_strand_id
1 'polypeptide(L)'
;MTKNGILCETEGKRVSLDPKKTDSMGVNFVSHAHSDHLPSKNGGTILASIETSEIANLRGFKMENHVQNIVDFSLIDSGHILGAKSLLFDDIFYTGDICTRDRGFLKGGIIPKCKTLITECTFGLPEFVFPKLDVIQKQVNELISELYGKGIPVILLGYQLGKAQTITQLFGHWGPLYFHDSVKQMNALHQKLGISLNDGIGHTEAEKNGLLKNKPWVMIAPLMSEKNQFLKDMKSKYGAVTIGFSGWAQSPRFAFGRRSDYSIIMSDHCDFNELVDLVIRSEAEQVYTIHGFVEEFAAHLRTLGISAQPLRENSLDDFT
;
A
#
# COMPACT_ATOMS: atom_id res chain seq x y z
N MET A 1 -1.44 21.02 -8.83
CA MET A 1 -2.04 19.72 -9.23
C MET A 1 -2.90 19.92 -10.48
N THR A 2 -3.04 18.90 -11.33
CA THR A 2 -3.90 18.90 -12.53
C THR A 2 -5.03 17.88 -12.38
N LYS A 3 -6.04 17.92 -13.26
CA LYS A 3 -7.08 16.87 -13.40
C LYS A 3 -6.49 15.46 -13.59
N ASN A 4 -5.25 15.39 -14.08
CA ASN A 4 -4.58 14.17 -14.49
C ASN A 4 -3.55 13.65 -13.46
N GLY A 5 -3.38 14.32 -12.32
CA GLY A 5 -2.32 14.01 -11.35
C GLY A 5 -1.38 15.19 -11.12
N ILE A 6 -0.17 14.90 -10.68
CA ILE A 6 0.84 15.93 -10.39
C ILE A 6 1.72 16.09 -11.63
N LEU A 7 1.91 17.34 -12.05
CA LEU A 7 2.79 17.69 -13.15
C LEU A 7 3.86 18.64 -12.60
N CYS A 8 5.11 18.26 -12.77
CA CYS A 8 6.27 19.07 -12.47
C CYS A 8 6.90 19.55 -13.79
N GLU A 9 6.99 20.86 -13.95
CA GLU A 9 7.64 21.51 -15.09
C GLU A 9 8.83 22.32 -14.56
N THR A 10 10.03 21.89 -14.91
CA THR A 10 11.29 22.61 -14.66
C THR A 10 11.92 22.95 -16.03
N GLU A 11 13.00 23.73 -16.06
CA GLU A 11 13.63 24.21 -17.31
C GLU A 11 14.00 23.07 -18.27
N GLY A 12 13.06 22.72 -19.16
CA GLY A 12 13.22 21.66 -20.16
C GLY A 12 12.78 20.25 -19.73
N LYS A 13 12.29 20.03 -18.49
CA LYS A 13 11.76 18.73 -18.06
C LYS A 13 10.27 18.82 -17.73
N ARG A 14 9.53 17.80 -18.19
CA ARG A 14 8.11 17.64 -17.94
C ARG A 14 7.86 16.25 -17.35
N VAL A 15 7.52 16.20 -16.07
CA VAL A 15 7.42 14.97 -15.28
C VAL A 15 6.02 14.86 -14.71
N SER A 16 5.28 13.84 -15.12
CA SER A 16 3.99 13.49 -14.55
C SER A 16 4.20 12.43 -13.46
N LEU A 17 3.75 12.71 -12.23
CA LEU A 17 3.86 11.80 -11.09
C LEU A 17 2.49 11.13 -10.86
N ASP A 18 2.48 9.80 -10.95
CA ASP A 18 1.29 8.94 -10.88
C ASP A 18 0.09 9.46 -11.69
N PRO A 19 0.26 9.71 -13.00
CA PRO A 19 -0.80 10.29 -13.80
C PRO A 19 -1.92 9.29 -14.09
N LYS A 20 -3.18 9.75 -14.08
CA LYS A 20 -4.33 8.93 -14.50
C LYS A 20 -4.29 8.56 -15.99
N LYS A 21 -3.70 9.43 -16.80
CA LYS A 21 -3.41 9.24 -18.23
C LYS A 21 -1.97 9.68 -18.47
N THR A 22 -1.16 8.82 -19.05
CA THR A 22 0.22 9.20 -19.38
C THR A 22 0.28 10.37 -20.36
N ASP A 23 1.24 11.26 -20.15
CA ASP A 23 1.62 12.33 -21.07
C ASP A 23 2.57 11.80 -22.16
N SER A 24 2.27 12.06 -23.43
CA SER A 24 3.10 11.63 -24.55
C SER A 24 4.38 12.44 -24.71
N MET A 25 4.46 13.63 -24.11
CA MET A 25 5.53 14.61 -24.32
C MET A 25 6.59 14.59 -23.21
N GLY A 26 6.47 13.72 -22.20
CA GLY A 26 7.34 13.74 -21.04
C GLY A 26 7.53 12.38 -20.38
N VAL A 27 8.10 12.43 -19.17
CA VAL A 27 8.31 11.26 -18.31
C VAL A 27 7.08 11.06 -17.44
N ASN A 28 6.57 9.84 -17.40
CA ASN A 28 5.46 9.43 -16.54
C ASN A 28 6.02 8.51 -15.47
N PHE A 29 6.18 9.02 -14.26
CA PHE A 29 6.58 8.21 -13.13
C PHE A 29 5.38 7.48 -12.56
N VAL A 30 5.51 6.16 -12.38
CA VAL A 30 4.54 5.32 -11.68
C VAL A 30 5.21 4.75 -10.45
N SER A 31 4.82 5.25 -9.27
CA SER A 31 5.42 4.90 -7.99
C SER A 31 5.21 3.43 -7.64
N HIS A 32 3.99 2.93 -7.82
CA HIS A 32 3.62 1.56 -7.50
C HIS A 32 2.33 1.10 -8.19
N ALA A 33 2.00 -0.19 -8.04
CA ALA A 33 0.94 -0.86 -8.80
C ALA A 33 -0.43 -0.94 -8.08
N HIS A 34 -0.74 0.00 -7.18
CA HIS A 34 -2.14 0.18 -6.75
C HIS A 34 -2.93 0.94 -7.82
N SER A 35 -4.24 0.66 -7.87
CA SER A 35 -5.09 1.08 -8.98
C SER A 35 -5.30 2.59 -9.07
N ASP A 36 -5.09 3.31 -7.98
CA ASP A 36 -5.15 4.76 -7.87
C ASP A 36 -3.86 5.47 -8.30
N HIS A 37 -2.76 4.72 -8.50
CA HIS A 37 -1.48 5.21 -9.03
C HIS A 37 -1.20 4.73 -10.46
N LEU A 38 -1.88 3.67 -10.91
CA LEU A 38 -1.73 3.15 -12.26
C LEU A 38 -2.44 4.04 -13.30
N PRO A 39 -1.77 4.38 -14.41
CA PRO A 39 -2.44 5.03 -15.52
C PRO A 39 -3.41 4.10 -16.22
N SER A 40 -4.41 4.68 -16.87
CA SER A 40 -5.42 3.95 -17.66
C SER A 40 -4.99 3.66 -19.10
N LYS A 41 -3.92 4.30 -19.59
CA LYS A 41 -3.40 4.20 -20.96
C LYS A 41 -1.90 4.39 -20.98
N ASN A 42 -1.23 3.79 -21.97
CA ASN A 42 0.18 4.04 -22.27
C ASN A 42 0.37 5.33 -23.07
N GLY A 43 1.58 5.89 -22.98
CA GLY A 43 2.01 7.12 -23.64
C GLY A 43 3.34 7.59 -23.08
N GLY A 44 4.13 8.27 -23.90
CA GLY A 44 5.45 8.77 -23.53
C GLY A 44 6.35 7.66 -22.97
N THR A 45 7.27 8.03 -22.09
CA THR A 45 8.12 7.09 -21.33
C THR A 45 7.50 6.86 -19.95
N ILE A 46 7.38 5.60 -19.54
CA ILE A 46 6.92 5.24 -18.19
C ILE A 46 8.14 4.83 -17.35
N LEU A 47 8.44 5.59 -16.31
CA LEU A 47 9.50 5.27 -15.35
C LEU A 47 8.89 4.56 -14.14
N ALA A 48 9.29 3.30 -13.91
CA ALA A 48 8.85 2.52 -12.75
C ALA A 48 9.86 1.40 -12.42
N SER A 49 9.71 0.72 -11.29
CA SER A 49 10.48 -0.51 -11.02
C SER A 49 10.00 -1.68 -11.89
N ILE A 50 10.82 -2.73 -12.01
CA ILE A 50 10.43 -3.96 -12.72
C ILE A 50 9.28 -4.67 -11.99
N GLU A 51 9.30 -4.68 -10.66
CA GLU A 51 8.26 -5.29 -9.84
C GLU A 51 6.93 -4.56 -10.01
N THR A 52 6.92 -3.23 -10.02
CA THR A 52 5.72 -2.42 -10.30
C THR A 52 5.15 -2.76 -11.68
N SER A 53 6.00 -2.89 -12.71
CA SER A 53 5.58 -3.26 -14.06
C SER A 53 4.97 -4.67 -14.13
N GLU A 54 5.62 -5.67 -13.53
CA GLU A 54 5.12 -7.06 -13.50
C GLU A 54 3.80 -7.17 -12.72
N ILE A 55 3.67 -6.47 -11.59
CA ILE A 55 2.45 -6.44 -10.78
C ILE A 55 1.32 -5.72 -11.53
N ALA A 56 1.61 -4.61 -12.19
CA ALA A 56 0.63 -3.91 -13.02
C ALA A 56 0.11 -4.80 -14.15
N ASN A 57 1.01 -5.54 -14.81
CA ASN A 57 0.64 -6.48 -15.87
C ASN A 57 -0.29 -7.59 -15.35
N LEU A 58 0.01 -8.16 -14.17
CA LEU A 58 -0.87 -9.14 -13.52
C LEU A 58 -2.26 -8.57 -13.22
N ARG A 59 -2.33 -7.27 -12.93
CA ARG A 59 -3.56 -6.52 -12.65
C ARG A 59 -4.25 -5.97 -13.91
N GLY A 60 -3.78 -6.35 -15.10
CA GLY A 60 -4.41 -6.02 -16.38
C GLY A 60 -3.92 -4.74 -17.05
N PHE A 61 -2.84 -4.12 -16.55
CA PHE A 61 -2.22 -2.95 -17.18
C PHE A 61 -0.78 -3.26 -17.58
N LYS A 62 -0.53 -3.42 -18.88
CA LYS A 62 0.81 -3.64 -19.42
C LYS A 62 1.47 -2.29 -19.74
N MET A 63 2.56 -1.98 -19.04
CA MET A 63 3.39 -0.79 -19.31
C MET A 63 4.26 -1.05 -20.55
N GLU A 64 3.87 -0.56 -21.71
CA GLU A 64 4.56 -0.86 -22.99
C GLU A 64 5.88 -0.11 -23.15
N ASN A 65 5.94 1.14 -22.68
CA ASN A 65 7.12 2.02 -22.80
C ASN A 65 7.84 2.17 -21.45
N HIS A 66 7.92 1.08 -20.69
CA HIS A 66 8.52 1.05 -19.36
C HIS A 66 10.06 1.11 -19.43
N VAL A 67 10.64 1.94 -18.58
CA VAL A 67 12.07 2.01 -18.30
C VAL A 67 12.30 2.00 -16.80
N GLN A 68 13.46 1.50 -16.37
CA GLN A 68 13.86 1.44 -14.96
C GLN A 68 14.81 2.57 -14.55
N ASN A 69 15.34 3.31 -15.52
CA ASN A 69 16.31 4.36 -15.28
C ASN A 69 16.21 5.44 -16.36
N ILE A 70 16.35 6.69 -15.94
CA ILE A 70 16.50 7.87 -16.79
C ILE A 70 17.58 8.73 -16.13
N VAL A 71 18.48 9.32 -16.93
CA VAL A 71 19.52 10.22 -16.43
C VAL A 71 18.88 11.35 -15.61
N ASP A 72 19.47 11.68 -14.46
CA ASP A 72 18.98 12.68 -13.48
C ASP A 72 17.71 12.31 -12.71
N PHE A 73 17.20 11.07 -12.84
CA PHE A 73 16.11 10.55 -12.03
C PHE A 73 16.60 9.41 -11.14
N SER A 74 16.36 9.53 -9.83
CA SER A 74 16.69 8.49 -8.87
C SER A 74 15.41 7.81 -8.37
N LEU A 75 15.28 6.51 -8.65
CA LEU A 75 14.26 5.67 -8.05
C LEU A 75 14.72 5.19 -6.67
N ILE A 76 13.99 5.58 -5.63
CA ILE A 76 14.34 5.33 -4.23
C ILE A 76 13.27 4.42 -3.61
N ASP A 77 13.63 3.44 -2.80
CA ASP A 77 12.65 2.56 -2.17
C ASP A 77 11.71 3.35 -1.25
N SER A 78 10.38 3.22 -1.43
CA SER A 78 9.38 3.87 -0.57
C SER A 78 8.93 2.99 0.60
N GLY A 79 9.23 1.68 0.56
CA GLY A 79 8.85 0.72 1.60
C GLY A 79 7.36 0.38 1.68
N HIS A 80 6.52 0.94 0.81
CA HIS A 80 5.07 0.75 0.84
C HIS A 80 4.62 -0.68 0.45
N ILE A 81 4.94 -1.11 -0.78
CA ILE A 81 4.71 -2.47 -1.29
C ILE A 81 5.93 -2.94 -2.10
N LEU A 82 5.94 -4.22 -2.52
CA LEU A 82 7.02 -4.74 -3.37
C LEU A 82 7.13 -3.91 -4.65
N GLY A 83 8.31 -3.39 -4.93
CA GLY A 83 8.56 -2.56 -6.10
C GLY A 83 8.22 -1.08 -5.95
N ALA A 84 7.60 -0.66 -4.84
CA ALA A 84 7.20 0.73 -4.67
C ALA A 84 8.44 1.64 -4.62
N LYS A 85 8.46 2.64 -5.49
CA LYS A 85 9.51 3.64 -5.57
C LYS A 85 8.96 5.04 -5.29
N SER A 86 9.78 5.84 -4.66
CA SER A 86 9.74 7.30 -4.67
C SER A 86 10.68 7.82 -5.76
N LEU A 87 10.50 9.08 -6.17
CA LEU A 87 11.28 9.71 -7.23
C LEU A 87 12.01 10.95 -6.71
N LEU A 88 13.30 11.04 -6.94
CA LEU A 88 14.11 12.24 -6.74
C LEU A 88 14.63 12.76 -8.08
N PHE A 89 14.37 14.04 -8.38
CA PHE A 89 14.84 14.76 -9.57
C PHE A 89 14.85 16.28 -9.29
N ASP A 90 15.83 17.03 -9.79
CA ASP A 90 15.91 18.51 -9.66
C ASP A 90 15.61 19.05 -8.22
N ASP A 91 16.11 18.39 -7.18
CA ASP A 91 15.82 18.67 -5.75
C ASP A 91 14.36 18.48 -5.29
N ILE A 92 13.51 17.89 -6.13
CA ILE A 92 12.13 17.49 -5.84
C ILE A 92 12.12 16.02 -5.46
N PHE A 93 11.65 15.71 -4.25
CA PHE A 93 11.39 14.35 -3.80
C PHE A 93 9.89 14.09 -3.74
N TYR A 94 9.41 13.18 -4.57
CA TYR A 94 8.03 12.70 -4.57
C TYR A 94 7.96 11.31 -3.96
N THR A 95 7.18 11.15 -2.88
CA THR A 95 7.18 9.87 -2.15
C THR A 95 6.35 8.78 -2.83
N GLY A 96 5.30 9.14 -3.59
CA GLY A 96 4.16 8.24 -3.77
C GLY A 96 3.60 7.86 -2.40
N ASP A 97 3.09 6.64 -2.28
CA ASP A 97 2.81 6.04 -0.97
C ASP A 97 4.10 5.55 -0.32
N ILE A 98 4.26 5.80 0.98
CA ILE A 98 5.52 5.58 1.71
C ILE A 98 5.31 4.98 3.09
N CYS A 99 6.22 4.09 3.47
CA CYS A 99 6.28 3.48 4.79
C CYS A 99 7.74 3.41 5.23
N THR A 100 8.12 4.19 6.24
CA THR A 100 9.52 4.31 6.70
C THR A 100 9.93 3.20 7.67
N ARG A 101 8.99 2.37 8.11
CA ARG A 101 9.23 1.22 8.98
C ARG A 101 9.45 -0.07 8.22
N ASP A 102 10.37 -0.89 8.72
CA ASP A 102 10.56 -2.26 8.26
C ASP A 102 9.30 -3.10 8.53
N ARG A 103 8.89 -3.87 7.51
CA ARG A 103 7.68 -4.68 7.59
C ARG A 103 7.78 -5.98 6.80
N GLY A 104 8.14 -7.04 7.52
CA GLY A 104 8.35 -8.35 6.90
C GLY A 104 9.55 -8.31 5.94
N PHE A 105 9.33 -8.61 4.66
CA PHE A 105 10.34 -8.57 3.60
C PHE A 105 10.58 -7.14 3.07
N LEU A 106 9.71 -6.20 3.41
CA LEU A 106 9.84 -4.80 2.98
C LEU A 106 10.73 -4.05 3.97
N LYS A 107 11.76 -3.40 3.42
CA LYS A 107 12.57 -2.42 4.15
C LYS A 107 11.89 -1.07 4.16
N GLY A 108 12.09 -0.33 5.24
CA GLY A 108 11.58 1.04 5.37
C GLY A 108 12.08 1.94 4.24
N GLY A 109 11.21 2.84 3.79
CA GLY A 109 11.51 3.81 2.75
C GLY A 109 12.71 4.68 3.09
N ILE A 110 13.51 4.99 2.07
CA ILE A 110 14.70 5.83 2.19
C ILE A 110 14.31 7.29 1.94
N ILE A 111 14.78 8.18 2.82
CA ILE A 111 14.47 9.62 2.77
C ILE A 111 15.75 10.38 2.40
N PRO A 112 15.89 10.86 1.16
CA PRO A 112 16.98 11.74 0.77
C PRO A 112 16.74 13.17 1.29
N LYS A 113 17.81 13.97 1.27
CA LYS A 113 17.66 15.42 1.37
C LYS A 113 17.06 15.97 0.07
N CYS A 114 16.20 16.98 0.18
CA CYS A 114 15.58 17.64 -0.97
C CYS A 114 15.21 19.08 -0.61
N LYS A 115 14.92 19.94 -1.59
CA LYS A 115 14.38 21.27 -1.33
C LYS A 115 12.86 21.26 -1.31
N THR A 116 12.26 20.51 -2.23
CA THR A 116 10.81 20.36 -2.33
C THR A 116 10.41 18.91 -2.05
N LEU A 117 9.63 18.69 -1.00
CA LEU A 117 9.03 17.40 -0.70
C LEU A 117 7.57 17.39 -1.16
N ILE A 118 7.16 16.37 -1.89
CA ILE A 118 5.75 16.09 -2.21
C ILE A 118 5.42 14.73 -1.60
N THR A 119 4.57 14.70 -0.58
CA THR A 119 4.35 13.48 0.21
C THR A 119 2.88 13.20 0.53
N GLU A 120 2.55 11.91 0.59
CA GLU A 120 1.24 11.45 1.04
C GLU A 120 0.97 11.80 2.51
N CYS A 121 -0.30 11.84 2.90
CA CYS A 121 -0.70 12.03 4.29
C CYS A 121 -1.99 11.25 4.59
N THR A 122 -2.04 9.99 4.14
CA THR A 122 -3.17 9.08 4.38
C THR A 122 -3.56 9.05 5.84
N PHE A 123 -2.56 9.09 6.73
CA PHE A 123 -2.70 9.10 8.19
C PHE A 123 -2.16 10.41 8.82
N GLY A 124 -2.36 11.54 8.15
CA GLY A 124 -1.91 12.87 8.57
C GLY A 124 -2.58 13.49 9.81
N LEU A 125 -3.34 12.71 10.60
CA LEU A 125 -3.89 13.17 11.88
C LEU A 125 -3.11 12.57 13.07
N PRO A 126 -2.86 13.34 14.15
CA PRO A 126 -2.15 12.86 15.34
C PRO A 126 -2.74 11.61 16.02
N GLU A 127 -4.00 11.28 15.77
CA GLU A 127 -4.64 10.07 16.31
C GLU A 127 -4.15 8.77 15.65
N PHE A 128 -3.52 8.85 14.48
CA PHE A 128 -2.98 7.70 13.77
C PHE A 128 -1.53 7.43 14.18
N VAL A 129 -1.39 6.68 15.27
CA VAL A 129 -0.12 6.12 15.72
C VAL A 129 -0.25 4.61 15.75
N PHE A 130 0.62 3.89 15.05
CA PHE A 130 0.47 2.46 14.86
C PHE A 130 1.32 1.65 15.84
N PRO A 131 0.82 0.49 16.32
CA PRO A 131 1.62 -0.39 17.16
C PRO A 131 2.78 -0.98 16.36
N LYS A 132 3.87 -1.32 17.07
CA LYS A 132 5.01 -2.03 16.50
C LYS A 132 4.59 -3.41 15.97
N LEU A 133 5.32 -3.88 14.96
CA LEU A 133 4.95 -5.11 14.25
C LEU A 133 5.00 -6.37 15.14
N ASP A 134 5.93 -6.43 16.09
CA ASP A 134 6.07 -7.51 17.06
C ASP A 134 4.86 -7.59 18.01
N VAL A 135 4.33 -6.43 18.43
CA VAL A 135 3.09 -6.33 19.22
C VAL A 135 1.90 -6.86 18.42
N ILE A 136 1.78 -6.44 17.15
CA ILE A 136 0.74 -6.94 16.24
C ILE A 136 0.85 -8.46 16.07
N GLN A 137 2.05 -8.96 15.81
CA GLN A 137 2.29 -10.38 15.57
C GLN A 137 1.94 -11.22 16.81
N LYS A 138 2.35 -10.77 17.99
CA LYS A 138 2.00 -11.43 19.26
C LYS A 138 0.48 -11.48 19.46
N GLN A 139 -0.20 -10.34 19.33
CA GLN A 139 -1.66 -10.24 19.49
C GLN A 139 -2.41 -11.19 18.55
N VAL A 140 -2.00 -11.21 17.28
CA VAL A 140 -2.67 -12.05 16.27
C VAL A 140 -2.37 -13.54 16.50
N ASN A 141 -1.14 -13.90 16.87
CA ASN A 141 -0.81 -15.29 17.18
C ASN A 141 -1.58 -15.82 18.40
N GLU A 142 -1.75 -15.01 19.44
CA GLU A 142 -2.58 -15.35 20.61
C GLU A 142 -4.04 -15.60 20.19
N LEU A 143 -4.60 -14.71 19.36
CA LEU A 143 -5.96 -14.85 18.85
C LEU A 143 -6.14 -16.07 17.94
N ILE A 144 -5.22 -16.32 17.00
CA ILE A 144 -5.26 -17.51 16.15
C ILE A 144 -5.15 -18.77 17.01
N SER A 145 -4.24 -18.78 18.00
CA SER A 145 -4.05 -19.93 18.90
C SER A 145 -5.33 -20.25 19.69
N GLU A 146 -6.02 -19.24 20.22
CA GLU A 146 -7.29 -19.42 20.93
C GLU A 146 -8.37 -20.02 20.02
N LEU A 147 -8.54 -19.48 18.81
CA LEU A 147 -9.52 -19.95 17.83
C LEU A 147 -9.21 -21.37 17.36
N TYR A 148 -7.93 -21.67 17.11
CA TYR A 148 -7.46 -23.00 16.77
C TYR A 148 -7.73 -24.02 17.88
N GLY A 149 -7.52 -23.65 19.16
CA GLY A 149 -7.84 -24.50 20.31
C GLY A 149 -9.33 -24.87 20.39
N LYS A 150 -10.20 -24.07 19.78
CA LYS A 150 -11.65 -24.31 19.65
C LYS A 150 -12.05 -24.99 18.33
N GLY A 151 -11.09 -25.35 17.48
CA GLY A 151 -11.34 -25.92 16.15
C GLY A 151 -11.95 -24.92 15.15
N ILE A 152 -11.81 -23.61 15.40
CA ILE A 152 -12.41 -22.55 14.60
C ILE A 152 -11.43 -22.12 13.48
N PRO A 153 -11.84 -22.14 12.21
CA PRO A 153 -11.04 -21.61 11.12
C PRO A 153 -10.91 -20.09 11.17
N VAL A 154 -9.78 -19.57 10.70
CA VAL A 154 -9.47 -18.14 10.73
C VAL A 154 -9.22 -17.62 9.32
N ILE A 155 -9.81 -16.49 8.98
CA ILE A 155 -9.55 -15.77 7.72
C ILE A 155 -8.88 -14.44 8.04
N LEU A 156 -7.63 -14.30 7.61
CA LEU A 156 -6.86 -13.07 7.73
C LEU A 156 -7.10 -12.20 6.49
N LEU A 157 -7.62 -11.00 6.68
CA LEU A 157 -8.06 -10.11 5.61
C LEU A 157 -7.12 -8.90 5.46
N GLY A 158 -6.50 -8.78 4.30
CA GLY A 158 -5.69 -7.61 3.91
C GLY A 158 -5.82 -7.32 2.43
N TYR A 159 -5.53 -6.10 1.97
CA TYR A 159 -5.56 -5.79 0.54
C TYR A 159 -4.78 -6.82 -0.28
N GLN A 160 -5.34 -7.21 -1.45
CA GLN A 160 -4.82 -8.28 -2.30
C GLN A 160 -3.34 -8.10 -2.65
N LEU A 161 -2.93 -6.85 -2.91
CA LEU A 161 -1.55 -6.42 -3.13
C LEU A 161 -1.05 -5.64 -1.91
N GLY A 162 0.13 -5.98 -1.43
CA GLY A 162 0.80 -5.35 -0.29
C GLY A 162 0.48 -6.11 1.00
N LYS A 163 -0.64 -5.75 1.64
CA LYS A 163 -0.97 -6.25 2.98
C LYS A 163 -1.09 -7.76 3.07
N ALA A 164 -1.74 -8.42 2.10
CA ALA A 164 -1.91 -9.86 2.08
C ALA A 164 -0.58 -10.62 2.04
N GLN A 165 0.43 -10.10 1.33
CA GLN A 165 1.77 -10.72 1.26
C GLN A 165 2.51 -10.60 2.59
N THR A 166 2.43 -9.46 3.27
CA THR A 166 3.03 -9.34 4.59
C THR A 166 2.31 -10.19 5.64
N ILE A 167 0.97 -10.28 5.58
CA ILE A 167 0.20 -11.23 6.40
C ILE A 167 0.67 -12.67 6.13
N THR A 168 0.90 -13.02 4.86
CA THR A 168 1.43 -14.35 4.47
C THR A 168 2.78 -14.62 5.11
N GLN A 169 3.69 -13.65 5.09
CA GLN A 169 4.99 -13.84 5.70
C GLN A 169 4.94 -13.97 7.22
N LEU A 170 4.09 -13.17 7.88
CA LEU A 170 4.01 -13.14 9.35
C LEU A 170 3.27 -14.35 9.91
N PHE A 171 2.21 -14.80 9.24
CA PHE A 171 1.25 -15.78 9.79
C PHE A 171 1.11 -17.04 8.94
N GLY A 172 1.80 -17.15 7.80
CA GLY A 172 1.74 -18.34 6.94
C GLY A 172 2.38 -19.61 7.55
N HIS A 173 2.97 -19.52 8.74
CA HIS A 173 3.42 -20.70 9.49
C HIS A 173 2.25 -21.46 10.15
N TRP A 174 1.08 -20.82 10.28
CA TRP A 174 -0.14 -21.51 10.72
C TRP A 174 -0.68 -22.40 9.59
N GLY A 175 -0.79 -23.70 9.88
CA GLY A 175 -1.30 -24.71 8.95
C GLY A 175 -2.61 -25.34 9.43
N PRO A 176 -3.38 -26.00 8.55
CA PRO A 176 -3.28 -25.94 7.09
C PRO A 176 -3.47 -24.51 6.53
N LEU A 177 -2.67 -24.14 5.53
CA LEU A 177 -2.66 -22.79 4.94
C LEU A 177 -3.39 -22.76 3.59
N TYR A 178 -4.41 -21.90 3.53
CA TYR A 178 -5.17 -21.62 2.31
C TYR A 178 -5.07 -20.17 1.91
N PHE A 179 -5.37 -19.91 0.64
CA PHE A 179 -5.43 -18.57 0.08
C PHE A 179 -6.71 -18.39 -0.69
N HIS A 180 -7.31 -17.20 -0.63
CA HIS A 180 -8.17 -16.79 -1.72
C HIS A 180 -7.35 -16.77 -3.02
N ASP A 181 -7.93 -17.21 -4.14
CA ASP A 181 -7.17 -17.46 -5.37
C ASP A 181 -6.45 -16.22 -5.90
N SER A 182 -7.04 -15.04 -5.73
CA SER A 182 -6.40 -13.77 -6.11
C SER A 182 -5.18 -13.39 -5.26
N VAL A 183 -5.12 -13.85 -4.01
CA VAL A 183 -3.95 -13.71 -3.13
C VAL A 183 -2.91 -14.77 -3.49
N LYS A 184 -3.32 -16.01 -3.78
CA LYS A 184 -2.42 -17.07 -4.28
C LYS A 184 -1.67 -16.61 -5.52
N GLN A 185 -2.39 -16.03 -6.48
CA GLN A 185 -1.81 -15.50 -7.72
C GLN A 185 -0.79 -14.38 -7.44
N MET A 186 -1.12 -13.45 -6.53
CA MET A 186 -0.21 -12.36 -6.17
C MET A 186 1.02 -12.87 -5.41
N ASN A 187 0.87 -13.83 -4.50
CA ASN A 187 1.97 -14.48 -3.78
C ASN A 187 2.89 -15.22 -4.74
N ALA A 188 2.35 -15.94 -5.74
CA ALA A 188 3.14 -16.62 -6.77
C ALA A 188 4.00 -15.63 -7.57
N LEU A 189 3.46 -14.45 -7.91
CA LEU A 189 4.25 -13.39 -8.55
C LEU A 189 5.36 -12.87 -7.60
N HIS A 190 5.07 -12.65 -6.32
CA HIS A 190 6.08 -12.23 -5.35
C HIS A 190 7.21 -13.27 -5.22
N GLN A 191 6.88 -14.56 -5.23
CA GLN A 191 7.87 -15.65 -5.24
C GLN A 191 8.72 -15.64 -6.52
N LYS A 192 8.11 -15.43 -7.69
CA LYS A 192 8.84 -15.24 -8.96
C LYS A 192 9.79 -14.05 -8.92
N LEU A 193 9.43 -13.00 -8.18
CA LEU A 193 10.25 -11.80 -7.94
C LEU A 193 11.24 -11.95 -6.77
N GLY A 194 11.42 -13.17 -6.23
CA GLY A 194 12.45 -13.48 -5.25
C GLY A 194 12.03 -13.33 -3.79
N ILE A 195 10.76 -13.05 -3.49
CA ILE A 195 10.28 -12.96 -2.11
C ILE A 195 9.92 -14.35 -1.57
N SER A 196 10.54 -14.73 -0.45
CA SER A 196 10.21 -15.97 0.25
C SER A 196 8.89 -15.83 1.01
N LEU A 197 7.81 -16.38 0.43
CA LEU A 197 6.50 -16.51 1.05
C LEU A 197 6.13 -17.99 1.15
N ASN A 198 5.49 -18.39 2.25
CA ASN A 198 4.93 -19.73 2.39
C ASN A 198 3.91 -20.00 1.29
N ASP A 199 4.02 -21.16 0.65
CA ASP A 199 3.05 -21.62 -0.33
C ASP A 199 1.88 -22.33 0.34
N GLY A 200 0.74 -22.33 -0.34
CA GLY A 200 -0.53 -22.81 0.20
C GLY A 200 -1.54 -23.09 -0.90
N ILE A 201 -2.65 -23.73 -0.52
CA ILE A 201 -3.63 -24.20 -1.49
C ILE A 201 -4.65 -23.08 -1.77
N GLY A 202 -5.01 -22.89 -3.04
CA GLY A 202 -6.02 -21.90 -3.42
C GLY A 202 -7.41 -22.33 -2.99
N HIS A 203 -8.29 -21.39 -2.67
CA HIS A 203 -9.64 -21.66 -2.17
C HIS A 203 -10.40 -22.61 -3.11
N THR A 204 -10.39 -22.35 -4.42
CA THR A 204 -11.13 -23.17 -5.38
C THR A 204 -10.66 -24.63 -5.37
N GLU A 205 -9.35 -24.85 -5.28
CA GLU A 205 -8.76 -26.19 -5.19
C GLU A 205 -9.09 -26.85 -3.84
N ALA A 206 -8.97 -26.11 -2.73
CA ALA A 206 -9.28 -26.61 -1.39
C ALA A 206 -10.75 -26.98 -1.23
N GLU A 207 -11.68 -26.19 -1.77
CA GLU A 207 -13.12 -26.47 -1.75
C GLU A 207 -13.45 -27.71 -2.59
N LYS A 208 -12.93 -27.78 -3.84
CA LYS A 208 -13.12 -28.93 -4.74
C LYS A 208 -12.67 -30.25 -4.10
N ASN A 209 -11.52 -30.22 -3.40
CA ASN A 209 -10.95 -31.40 -2.75
C ASN A 209 -11.52 -31.64 -1.34
N GLY A 210 -12.49 -30.85 -0.89
CA GLY A 210 -13.14 -31.00 0.41
C GLY A 210 -12.24 -30.69 1.63
N LEU A 211 -11.08 -30.06 1.41
CA LEU A 211 -10.07 -29.84 2.44
C LEU A 211 -10.53 -28.87 3.52
N LEU A 212 -11.36 -27.89 3.17
CA LEU A 212 -11.91 -26.89 4.09
C LEU A 212 -12.82 -27.48 5.19
N LYS A 213 -13.24 -28.75 5.06
CA LYS A 213 -13.99 -29.48 6.10
C LYS A 213 -13.10 -29.90 7.28
N ASN A 214 -11.78 -30.01 7.07
CA ASN A 214 -10.82 -30.42 8.09
C ASN A 214 -10.33 -29.20 8.87
N LYS A 215 -11.07 -28.83 9.92
CA LYS A 215 -10.80 -27.66 10.76
C LYS A 215 -9.84 -28.00 11.91
N PRO A 216 -9.10 -27.02 12.46
CA PRO A 216 -9.02 -25.62 12.04
C PRO A 216 -8.06 -25.43 10.85
N TRP A 217 -8.13 -24.27 10.21
CA TRP A 217 -7.21 -23.83 9.16
C TRP A 217 -7.11 -22.30 9.14
N VAL A 218 -6.06 -21.78 8.51
CA VAL A 218 -5.89 -20.35 8.25
C VAL A 218 -6.04 -20.11 6.76
N MET A 219 -6.79 -19.07 6.42
CA MET A 219 -6.89 -18.57 5.06
C MET A 219 -6.50 -17.10 4.98
N ILE A 220 -5.69 -16.72 4.00
CA ILE A 220 -5.41 -15.31 3.73
C ILE A 220 -6.21 -14.87 2.50
N ALA A 221 -6.99 -13.81 2.64
CA ALA A 221 -7.90 -13.34 1.61
C ALA A 221 -7.89 -11.80 1.48
N PRO A 222 -8.35 -11.25 0.33
CA PRO A 222 -8.51 -9.82 0.16
C PRO A 222 -9.41 -9.22 1.23
N LEU A 223 -9.10 -8.00 1.66
CA LEU A 223 -10.03 -7.24 2.49
C LEU A 223 -11.32 -7.00 1.71
N MET A 224 -12.41 -7.57 2.21
CA MET A 224 -13.74 -7.55 1.57
C MET A 224 -14.78 -7.09 2.58
N SER A 225 -15.86 -6.48 2.07
CA SER A 225 -17.03 -6.17 2.90
C SER A 225 -17.65 -7.47 3.45
N GLU A 226 -18.16 -7.45 4.68
CA GLU A 226 -18.92 -8.57 5.27
C GLU A 226 -20.13 -9.00 4.42
N LYS A 227 -20.64 -8.09 3.58
CA LYS A 227 -21.74 -8.39 2.65
C LYS A 227 -21.31 -9.28 1.47
N ASN A 228 -20.01 -9.44 1.23
CA ASN A 228 -19.46 -10.23 0.14
C ASN A 228 -19.86 -11.71 0.29
N GLN A 229 -20.32 -12.32 -0.81
CA GLN A 229 -20.84 -13.68 -0.80
C GLN A 229 -19.80 -14.72 -0.37
N PHE A 230 -18.54 -14.55 -0.77
CA PHE A 230 -17.45 -15.42 -0.36
C PHE A 230 -17.32 -15.48 1.17
N LEU A 231 -17.27 -14.34 1.84
CA LEU A 231 -17.16 -14.32 3.30
C LEU A 231 -18.40 -14.89 3.99
N LYS A 232 -19.60 -14.62 3.46
CA LYS A 232 -20.84 -15.24 3.97
C LYS A 232 -20.82 -16.75 3.86
N ASP A 233 -20.35 -17.29 2.74
CA ASP A 233 -20.24 -18.73 2.52
C ASP A 233 -19.21 -19.34 3.47
N MET A 234 -18.05 -18.71 3.63
CA MET A 234 -17.02 -19.19 4.54
C MET A 234 -17.49 -19.20 6.00
N LYS A 235 -18.19 -18.14 6.43
CA LYS A 235 -18.78 -18.05 7.77
C LYS A 235 -19.88 -19.08 7.98
N SER A 236 -20.84 -19.19 7.05
CA SER A 236 -21.99 -20.09 7.20
C SER A 236 -21.65 -21.56 7.06
N LYS A 237 -20.78 -21.96 6.11
CA LYS A 237 -20.40 -23.36 5.89
C LYS A 237 -19.38 -23.84 6.92
N TYR A 238 -18.40 -23.00 7.28
CA TYR A 238 -17.24 -23.42 8.06
C TYR A 238 -17.15 -22.78 9.45
N GLY A 239 -18.03 -21.84 9.80
CA GLY A 239 -17.94 -21.13 11.08
C GLY A 239 -16.65 -20.31 11.21
N ALA A 240 -16.10 -19.85 10.08
CA ALA A 240 -14.83 -19.15 10.07
C ALA A 240 -14.94 -17.76 10.73
N VAL A 241 -13.90 -17.36 11.44
CA VAL A 241 -13.78 -16.04 12.06
C VAL A 241 -12.85 -15.16 11.23
N THR A 242 -13.22 -13.90 10.99
CA THR A 242 -12.42 -12.94 10.23
C THR A 242 -11.59 -12.02 11.11
N ILE A 243 -10.32 -11.87 10.77
CA ILE A 243 -9.41 -10.89 11.37
C ILE A 243 -9.01 -9.91 10.26
N GLY A 244 -9.50 -8.68 10.33
CA GLY A 244 -9.22 -7.61 9.36
C GLY A 244 -8.03 -6.76 9.75
N PHE A 245 -7.14 -6.47 8.80
CA PHE A 245 -5.97 -5.63 9.02
C PHE A 245 -6.11 -4.29 8.29
N SER A 246 -6.13 -3.18 9.04
CA SER A 246 -6.26 -1.83 8.47
C SER A 246 -5.73 -0.76 9.41
N GLY A 247 -5.01 0.24 8.89
CA GLY A 247 -4.63 1.43 9.67
C GLY A 247 -5.85 2.22 10.18
N TRP A 248 -6.94 2.22 9.41
CA TRP A 248 -8.20 2.86 9.78
C TRP A 248 -8.88 2.26 11.02
N ALA A 249 -8.49 1.05 11.42
CA ALA A 249 -9.00 0.43 12.65
C ALA A 249 -8.66 1.27 13.91
N GLN A 250 -7.60 2.08 13.83
CA GLN A 250 -7.09 2.94 14.91
C GLN A 250 -8.12 3.95 15.42
N SER A 251 -8.96 4.51 14.54
CA SER A 251 -9.84 5.62 14.91
C SER A 251 -11.31 5.19 14.89
N PRO A 252 -12.07 5.40 15.99
CA PRO A 252 -13.47 5.02 16.10
C PRO A 252 -14.36 5.70 15.05
N ARG A 253 -13.91 6.82 14.49
CA ARG A 253 -14.61 7.60 13.46
C ARG A 253 -14.75 6.85 12.13
N PHE A 254 -13.81 5.95 11.83
CA PHE A 254 -13.77 5.22 10.56
C PHE A 254 -14.27 3.79 10.74
N ALA A 255 -15.59 3.64 10.90
CA ALA A 255 -16.23 2.34 11.12
C ALA A 255 -15.92 1.30 10.02
N PHE A 256 -15.56 1.73 8.81
CA PHE A 256 -15.13 0.82 7.75
C PHE A 256 -13.83 0.07 8.06
N GLY A 257 -12.98 0.61 8.93
CA GLY A 257 -11.79 -0.04 9.44
C GLY A 257 -12.06 -1.18 10.44
N ARG A 258 -13.31 -1.34 10.90
CA ARG A 258 -13.72 -2.33 11.92
C ARG A 258 -14.90 -3.20 11.48
N ARG A 259 -14.88 -3.68 10.23
CA ARG A 259 -15.92 -4.55 9.63
C ARG A 259 -15.49 -6.02 9.58
N SER A 260 -14.83 -6.49 10.62
CA SER A 260 -14.40 -7.88 10.75
C SER A 260 -14.64 -8.31 12.19
N ASP A 261 -14.74 -9.62 12.45
CA ASP A 261 -15.02 -10.11 13.80
C ASP A 261 -13.94 -9.61 14.78
N TYR A 262 -12.69 -9.56 14.32
CA TYR A 262 -11.59 -8.86 14.96
C TYR A 262 -10.93 -7.88 13.98
N SER A 263 -10.43 -6.76 14.49
CA SER A 263 -9.77 -5.73 13.68
C SER A 263 -8.42 -5.37 14.27
N ILE A 264 -7.38 -5.44 13.46
CA ILE A 264 -5.98 -5.26 13.82
C ILE A 264 -5.45 -4.00 13.14
N ILE A 265 -4.86 -3.12 13.93
CA ILE A 265 -4.27 -1.87 13.46
C ILE A 265 -2.96 -2.20 12.76
N MET A 266 -2.98 -2.25 11.43
CA MET A 266 -1.80 -2.47 10.62
C MET A 266 -1.94 -1.74 9.29
N SER A 267 -1.01 -0.82 9.04
CA SER A 267 -0.90 -0.09 7.77
C SER A 267 0.38 -0.47 7.03
N ASP A 268 0.36 -0.27 5.72
CA ASP A 268 1.48 -0.20 4.78
C ASP A 268 1.84 1.25 4.41
N HIS A 269 1.25 2.24 5.08
CA HIS A 269 1.63 3.65 5.01
C HIS A 269 2.29 4.08 6.32
N CYS A 270 3.01 5.20 6.27
CA CYS A 270 3.49 5.90 7.45
C CYS A 270 2.32 6.27 8.37
N ASP A 271 2.54 6.13 9.68
CA ASP A 271 1.71 6.76 10.69
C ASP A 271 2.04 8.27 10.80
N PHE A 272 1.32 8.99 11.67
CA PHE A 272 1.50 10.42 11.83
C PHE A 272 2.94 10.81 12.23
N ASN A 273 3.53 10.08 13.19
CA ASN A 273 4.87 10.39 13.68
C ASN A 273 5.93 10.06 12.63
N GLU A 274 5.73 8.97 11.89
CA GLU A 274 6.58 8.57 10.76
C GLU A 274 6.53 9.61 9.63
N LEU A 275 5.36 10.21 9.36
CA LEU A 275 5.23 11.32 8.40
C LEU A 275 5.96 12.58 8.87
N VAL A 276 5.86 12.95 10.16
CA VAL A 276 6.60 14.09 10.71
C VAL A 276 8.11 13.85 10.66
N ASP A 277 8.58 12.66 11.06
CA ASP A 277 10.00 12.26 10.97
C ASP A 277 10.51 12.32 9.53
N LEU A 278 9.71 11.83 8.57
CA LEU A 278 10.02 11.90 7.14
C LEU A 278 10.25 13.34 6.68
N VAL A 279 9.38 14.27 7.07
CA VAL A 279 9.51 15.69 6.70
C VAL A 279 10.74 16.32 7.34
N ILE A 280 11.02 16.04 8.61
CA ILE A 280 12.20 16.58 9.31
C ILE A 280 13.49 16.08 8.66
N ARG A 281 13.56 14.78 8.35
CA ARG A 281 14.75 14.14 7.76
C ARG A 281 15.01 14.52 6.31
N SER A 282 13.98 14.94 5.58
CA SER A 282 14.14 15.39 4.19
C SER A 282 14.80 16.77 4.09
N GLU A 283 14.83 17.53 5.19
CA GLU A 283 15.32 18.91 5.27
C GLU A 283 14.68 19.85 4.22
N ALA A 284 13.46 19.51 3.76
CA ALA A 284 12.79 20.26 2.72
C ALA A 284 12.48 21.70 3.16
N GLU A 285 12.79 22.65 2.28
CA GLU A 285 12.42 24.06 2.44
C GLU A 285 10.91 24.25 2.20
N GLN A 286 10.33 23.43 1.31
CA GLN A 286 8.91 23.46 0.99
C GLN A 286 8.32 22.03 0.95
N VAL A 287 7.20 21.84 1.64
CA VAL A 287 6.45 20.59 1.67
C VAL A 287 5.09 20.77 0.99
N TYR A 288 4.73 19.83 0.12
CA TYR A 288 3.42 19.70 -0.48
C TYR A 288 2.75 18.42 -0.02
N THR A 289 1.58 18.55 0.62
CA THR A 289 0.81 17.41 1.11
C THR A 289 -0.22 16.97 0.07
N ILE A 290 -0.30 15.65 -0.15
CA ILE A 290 -1.26 14.99 -1.06
C ILE A 290 -1.87 13.78 -0.36
N HIS A 291 -2.99 13.25 -0.86
CA HIS A 291 -3.69 12.05 -0.35
C HIS A 291 -4.02 12.05 1.16
N GLY A 292 -5.28 11.92 1.54
CA GLY A 292 -5.68 11.86 2.96
C GLY A 292 -5.87 13.24 3.60
N PHE A 293 -5.26 13.48 4.77
CA PHE A 293 -5.51 14.64 5.63
C PHE A 293 -4.60 15.82 5.30
N VAL A 294 -4.69 16.30 4.05
CA VAL A 294 -3.74 17.24 3.46
C VAL A 294 -3.69 18.58 4.20
N GLU A 295 -4.85 19.13 4.57
CA GLU A 295 -4.95 20.43 5.25
C GLU A 295 -4.45 20.34 6.69
N GLU A 296 -4.88 19.31 7.42
CA GLU A 296 -4.54 19.11 8.83
C GLU A 296 -3.05 18.83 9.01
N PHE A 297 -2.48 17.97 8.16
CA PHE A 297 -1.05 17.67 8.23
C PHE A 297 -0.21 18.88 7.86
N ALA A 298 -0.55 19.61 6.79
CA ALA A 298 0.15 20.84 6.44
C ALA A 298 0.04 21.91 7.54
N ALA A 299 -1.13 22.04 8.18
CA ALA A 299 -1.30 22.94 9.32
C ALA A 299 -0.40 22.55 10.49
N HIS A 300 -0.30 21.26 10.81
CA HIS A 300 0.60 20.77 11.85
C HIS A 300 2.06 21.10 11.54
N LEU A 301 2.54 20.81 10.32
CA LEU A 301 3.91 21.12 9.91
C LEU A 301 4.26 22.62 10.05
N ARG A 302 3.31 23.51 9.72
CA ARG A 302 3.49 24.96 9.91
C ARG A 302 3.67 25.34 11.39
N THR A 303 3.05 24.60 12.33
CA THR A 303 3.29 24.83 13.77
C THR A 303 4.71 24.46 14.21
N LEU A 304 5.39 23.59 13.45
CA LEU A 304 6.80 23.22 13.65
C LEU A 304 7.77 24.17 12.91
N GLY A 305 7.27 25.23 12.27
CA GLY A 305 8.08 26.17 11.48
C GLY A 305 8.45 25.68 10.08
N ILE A 306 7.84 24.59 9.61
CA ILE A 306 8.08 24.03 8.27
C ILE A 306 7.10 24.65 7.27
N SER A 307 7.60 25.16 6.14
CA SER A 307 6.73 25.66 5.07
C SER A 307 5.99 24.49 4.42
N ALA A 308 4.69 24.41 4.64
CA ALA A 308 3.86 23.30 4.16
C ALA A 308 2.50 23.79 3.67
N GLN A 309 2.05 23.25 2.54
CA GLN A 309 0.72 23.48 2.00
C GLN A 309 0.18 22.28 1.23
N PRO A 310 -1.14 22.06 1.18
CA PRO A 310 -1.73 21.07 0.30
C PRO A 310 -1.47 21.39 -1.16
N LEU A 311 -1.19 20.36 -1.95
CA LEU A 311 -1.13 20.52 -3.39
C LEU A 311 -2.56 20.57 -3.95
N ARG A 312 -3.07 21.78 -4.18
CA ARG A 312 -4.43 21.96 -4.70
C ARG A 312 -4.48 21.79 -6.21
N GLU A 313 -5.63 21.32 -6.68
CA GLU A 313 -5.99 21.40 -8.10
C GLU A 313 -6.16 22.86 -8.46
N ASN A 314 -5.30 23.37 -9.33
CA ASN A 314 -5.56 24.66 -9.94
C ASN A 314 -6.64 24.39 -10.99
N SER A 315 -7.88 24.82 -10.72
CA SER A 315 -8.83 25.09 -11.79
C SER A 315 -8.28 26.28 -12.57
N LEU A 316 -7.38 26.03 -13.52
CA LEU A 316 -7.00 26.99 -14.55
C LEU A 316 -8.16 27.16 -15.55
N ASP A 317 -9.35 27.46 -15.03
CA ASP A 317 -10.53 27.92 -15.78
C ASP A 317 -10.91 29.38 -15.38
N ASP A 318 -10.15 30.04 -14.50
CA ASP A 318 -10.44 31.43 -14.03
C ASP A 318 -9.39 32.48 -14.43
N PHE A 319 -8.65 32.27 -15.52
CA PHE A 319 -7.91 33.35 -16.20
C PHE A 319 -7.85 33.13 -17.71
N THR A 320 -8.97 33.38 -18.38
CA THR A 320 -9.14 34.24 -19.58
C THR A 320 -10.60 34.28 -19.98
#